data_AF-A0A383C4W0-F1
#
_entry.id   AF-A0A383C4W0-F1
#
_cell.length_a   1.000
_cell.length_b   1.000
_cell.length_c   1.000
_cell.angle_alpha   90.00
_cell.angle_beta   90.00
_cell.angle_gamma   90.00
#
_symmetry.space_group_name_H-M   'P 1'
#
loop_
_entity.id
_entity.type
_entity.pdbx_description
1 polymer ?
#
loop_
_entity_poly.entity_id
_entity_poly.type
_entity_poly.pdbx_seq_one_letter_code
_entity_poly.pdbx_strand_id
1 'polypeptide(L)'
;MDGVTENPLLNWTNLPPFDRIEIEHITPAIKTLIKRSEETLSALEAQSPDAWTWDRFMVPLEKIDDDLGRIWGVVSHLHSVKNSQDLRDVYDPLLADIVTFSNRIGQSKPLYNAYLALRNGPEWEVYDEARKRIIESGIKEAELNGVALEDDARARYNEISQRQAEIATKYSNNVLDDTKAFRFKLDSADD
;
A
#
# COMPACT_ATOMS: atom_id res chain seq x y z
N MET A 1 12.77 -12.07 21.68
CA MET A 1 12.48 -11.71 20.27
C MET A 1 11.03 -12.13 20.00
N ASP A 2 10.11 -11.71 20.87
CA ASP A 2 8.78 -12.37 20.98
C ASP A 2 7.60 -11.42 20.71
N GLY A 3 7.86 -10.11 20.56
CA GLY A 3 6.80 -9.11 20.35
C GLY A 3 6.24 -9.03 18.93
N VAL A 4 6.91 -9.60 17.92
CA VAL A 4 6.42 -9.58 16.53
C VAL A 4 5.35 -10.66 16.29
N THR A 5 5.43 -11.79 17.00
CA THR A 5 4.49 -12.91 16.91
C THR A 5 3.16 -12.65 17.63
N GLU A 6 3.12 -11.72 18.59
CA GLU A 6 1.90 -11.33 19.31
C GLU A 6 1.24 -10.03 18.79
N ASN A 7 1.84 -9.38 17.78
CA ASN A 7 1.31 -8.12 17.27
C ASN A 7 -0.08 -8.34 16.60
N PRO A 8 -1.16 -7.68 17.09
CA PRO A 8 -2.51 -7.87 16.58
C PRO A 8 -2.68 -7.39 15.13
N LEU A 9 -1.80 -6.49 14.65
CA LEU A 9 -1.70 -6.05 13.25
C LEU A 9 -0.87 -7.00 12.38
N LEU A 10 -0.44 -8.16 12.87
CA LEU A 10 0.20 -9.21 12.04
C LEU A 10 -0.51 -10.57 12.14
N ASN A 11 -1.49 -10.71 13.05
CA ASN A 11 -2.10 -11.99 13.36
C ASN A 11 -3.61 -11.87 13.60
N TRP A 12 -4.40 -11.90 12.51
CA TRP A 12 -5.86 -12.03 12.56
C TRP A 12 -6.40 -12.67 11.28
N THR A 13 -7.49 -13.43 11.42
CA THR A 13 -8.09 -14.20 10.31
C THR A 13 -9.32 -13.51 9.72
N ASN A 14 -10.30 -13.18 10.56
CA ASN A 14 -11.60 -12.68 10.12
C ASN A 14 -11.63 -11.14 10.08
N LEU A 15 -12.08 -10.52 11.17
CA LEU A 15 -12.20 -9.06 11.30
C LEU A 15 -10.95 -8.48 11.94
N PRO A 16 -10.53 -7.26 11.56
CA PRO A 16 -9.44 -6.57 12.24
C PRO A 16 -9.71 -6.41 13.74
N PRO A 17 -8.76 -6.75 14.63
CA PRO A 17 -8.93 -6.68 16.08
C PRO A 17 -8.75 -5.24 16.60
N PHE A 18 -9.61 -4.31 16.18
CA PHE A 18 -9.53 -2.88 16.53
C PHE A 18 -9.52 -2.62 18.05
N ASP A 19 -10.09 -3.52 18.84
CA ASP A 19 -10.12 -3.50 20.30
C ASP A 19 -8.74 -3.73 20.95
N ARG A 20 -7.77 -4.28 20.22
CA ARG A 20 -6.44 -4.65 20.71
C ARG A 20 -5.30 -3.87 20.06
N ILE A 21 -5.60 -3.05 19.06
CA ILE A 21 -4.59 -2.31 18.32
C ILE A 21 -4.26 -1.03 19.08
N GLU A 22 -3.00 -0.92 19.49
CA GLU A 22 -2.41 0.25 20.12
C GLU A 22 -1.36 0.88 19.20
N ILE A 23 -1.03 2.15 19.44
CA ILE A 23 -0.10 2.93 18.61
C ILE A 23 1.28 2.25 18.50
N GLU A 24 1.75 1.66 19.60
CA GLU A 24 3.02 0.94 19.67
C GLU A 24 3.09 -0.31 18.78
N HIS A 25 1.94 -0.86 18.37
CA HIS A 25 1.89 -2.00 17.45
C HIS A 25 2.12 -1.60 15.99
N ILE A 26 1.87 -0.33 15.62
CA ILE A 26 1.80 0.12 14.22
C ILE A 26 3.17 0.06 13.54
N THR A 27 4.16 0.76 14.08
CA THR A 27 5.50 0.84 13.47
C THR A 27 6.16 -0.55 13.30
N PRO A 28 6.17 -1.44 14.32
CA PRO A 28 6.71 -2.78 14.14
C PRO A 28 5.96 -3.63 13.10
N ALA A 29 4.64 -3.51 13.03
CA ALA A 29 3.83 -4.24 12.05
C ALA A 29 4.14 -3.79 10.63
N ILE A 30 4.11 -2.48 10.35
CA ILE A 30 4.37 -1.93 9.02
C ILE A 30 5.80 -2.21 8.56
N LYS A 31 6.80 -2.08 9.44
CA LYS A 31 8.18 -2.43 9.08
C LYS A 31 8.36 -3.92 8.78
N THR A 32 7.67 -4.78 9.52
CA THR A 32 7.69 -6.23 9.27
C THR A 32 7.01 -6.56 7.95
N LEU A 33 5.88 -5.93 7.67
CA LEU A 33 5.14 -6.05 6.41
C LEU A 33 6.01 -5.66 5.22
N ILE A 34 6.54 -4.44 5.20
CA ILE A 34 7.37 -3.95 4.09
C ILE A 34 8.56 -4.88 3.87
N LYS A 35 9.24 -5.32 4.95
CA LYS A 35 10.35 -6.26 4.85
C LYS A 35 9.93 -7.58 4.18
N ARG A 36 8.83 -8.20 4.61
CA ARG A 36 8.34 -9.47 4.01
C ARG A 36 7.91 -9.29 2.55
N SER A 37 7.29 -8.15 2.25
CA SER A 37 6.88 -7.81 0.89
C SER A 37 8.08 -7.57 -0.03
N GLU A 38 9.14 -6.92 0.44
CA GLU A 38 10.41 -6.75 -0.27
C GLU A 38 11.11 -8.09 -0.54
N GLU A 39 11.11 -9.01 0.45
CA GLU A 39 11.66 -10.36 0.28
C GLU A 39 10.88 -11.14 -0.80
N THR A 40 9.56 -11.06 -0.77
CA THR A 40 8.68 -11.71 -1.76
C THR A 40 8.85 -11.09 -3.15
N LEU A 41 8.90 -9.77 -3.23
CA LEU A 41 9.14 -9.02 -4.48
C LEU A 41 10.49 -9.40 -5.07
N SER A 42 11.54 -9.43 -4.26
CA SER A 42 12.89 -9.81 -4.71
C SER A 42 12.94 -11.27 -5.20
N ALA A 43 12.22 -12.18 -4.54
CA ALA A 43 12.09 -13.57 -4.98
C ALA A 43 11.34 -13.69 -6.31
N LEU A 44 10.31 -12.86 -6.55
CA LEU A 44 9.63 -12.76 -7.84
C LEU A 44 10.57 -12.20 -8.92
N GLU A 45 11.23 -11.08 -8.65
CA GLU A 45 12.15 -10.43 -9.60
C GLU A 45 13.32 -11.34 -10.02
N ALA A 46 13.70 -12.30 -9.19
CA ALA A 46 14.75 -13.28 -9.48
C ALA A 46 14.30 -14.48 -10.32
N GLN A 47 13.00 -14.65 -10.61
CA GLN A 47 12.52 -15.76 -11.43
C GLN A 47 12.88 -15.56 -12.91
N SER A 48 13.10 -16.67 -13.63
CA SER A 48 13.38 -16.64 -15.07
C SER A 48 12.13 -16.24 -15.87
N PRO A 49 12.24 -15.39 -16.91
CA PRO A 49 11.13 -15.03 -17.78
C PRO A 49 10.35 -16.22 -18.38
N ASP A 50 11.04 -17.33 -18.65
CA ASP A 50 10.43 -18.53 -19.23
C ASP A 50 9.62 -19.36 -18.22
N ALA A 51 9.67 -19.00 -16.93
CA ALA A 51 9.01 -19.71 -15.85
C ALA A 51 7.64 -19.11 -15.48
N TRP A 52 7.24 -17.99 -16.11
CA TRP A 52 6.01 -17.29 -15.77
C TRP A 52 4.76 -18.07 -16.20
N THR A 53 3.95 -18.39 -15.19
CA THR A 53 2.59 -18.93 -15.33
C THR A 53 1.69 -18.11 -14.42
N TRP A 54 0.37 -18.14 -14.63
CA TRP A 54 -0.58 -17.45 -13.77
C TRP A 54 -0.29 -17.70 -12.28
N ASP A 55 -0.20 -18.97 -11.87
CA ASP A 55 -0.05 -19.33 -10.46
C ASP A 55 1.32 -18.90 -9.87
N ARG A 56 2.40 -19.00 -10.65
CA ARG A 56 3.74 -18.63 -10.18
C ARG A 56 3.95 -17.13 -10.02
N PHE A 57 3.15 -16.34 -10.74
CA PHE A 57 3.25 -14.89 -10.75
C PHE A 57 2.18 -14.25 -9.86
N MET A 58 0.90 -14.54 -10.13
CA MET A 58 -0.22 -13.85 -9.49
C MET A 58 -0.38 -14.21 -8.03
N VAL A 59 -0.19 -15.47 -7.63
CA VAL A 59 -0.37 -15.89 -6.22
C VAL A 59 0.58 -15.16 -5.26
N PRO A 60 1.91 -15.14 -5.47
CA PRO A 60 2.81 -14.40 -4.59
C PRO A 60 2.63 -12.88 -4.69
N LEU A 61 2.26 -12.35 -5.86
CA LEU A 61 1.98 -10.92 -6.02
C LEU A 61 0.72 -10.50 -5.24
N GLU A 62 -0.37 -11.25 -5.38
CA GLU A 62 -1.62 -11.05 -4.63
C GLU A 62 -1.38 -11.13 -3.12
N LYS A 63 -0.45 -11.98 -2.66
CA LYS A 63 -0.10 -12.05 -1.25
C LYS A 63 0.49 -10.74 -0.73
N ILE A 64 1.33 -10.06 -1.52
CA ILE A 64 1.89 -8.75 -1.16
C ILE A 64 0.76 -7.72 -1.07
N ASP A 65 -0.10 -7.69 -2.07
CA ASP A 65 -1.20 -6.71 -2.16
C ASP A 65 -2.24 -6.91 -1.04
N ASP A 66 -2.61 -8.16 -0.75
CA ASP A 66 -3.52 -8.50 0.35
C ASP A 66 -2.92 -8.11 1.70
N ASP A 67 -1.65 -8.44 1.97
CA ASP A 67 -1.01 -8.07 3.25
C ASP A 67 -0.90 -6.55 3.42
N LEU A 68 -0.50 -5.83 2.37
CA LEU A 68 -0.48 -4.36 2.36
C LEU A 68 -1.87 -3.80 2.63
N GLY A 69 -2.87 -4.23 1.86
CA GLY A 69 -4.25 -3.76 1.98
C GLY A 69 -4.85 -4.03 3.35
N ARG A 70 -4.63 -5.23 3.90
CA ARG A 70 -5.13 -5.64 5.21
C ARG A 70 -4.53 -4.80 6.34
N ILE A 71 -3.20 -4.68 6.38
CA ILE A 71 -2.52 -4.03 7.52
C ILE A 71 -2.58 -2.51 7.38
N TRP A 72 -2.20 -1.97 6.22
CA TRP A 72 -2.21 -0.52 6.00
C TRP A 72 -3.63 0.05 5.96
N GLY A 73 -4.60 -0.71 5.46
CA GLY A 73 -6.02 -0.32 5.48
C GLY A 73 -6.54 -0.12 6.90
N VAL A 74 -6.17 -0.98 7.85
CA VAL A 74 -6.53 -0.85 9.26
C VAL A 74 -5.91 0.40 9.89
N VAL A 75 -4.62 0.64 9.64
CA VAL A 75 -3.89 1.82 10.16
C VAL A 75 -4.47 3.12 9.56
N SER A 76 -4.72 3.14 8.26
CA SER A 76 -5.35 4.27 7.55
C SER A 76 -6.77 4.54 8.04
N HIS A 77 -7.54 3.49 8.30
CA HIS A 77 -8.88 3.61 8.88
C HIS A 77 -8.81 4.25 10.27
N LEU A 78 -7.94 3.76 11.16
CA LEU A 78 -7.74 4.37 12.48
C LEU A 78 -7.29 5.83 12.38
N HIS A 79 -6.41 6.17 11.43
CA HIS A 79 -6.00 7.55 11.17
C HIS A 79 -7.19 8.43 10.76
N SER A 80 -8.18 7.88 10.05
CA SER A 80 -9.39 8.58 9.63
C SER A 80 -10.44 8.72 10.75
N VAL A 81 -10.70 7.66 11.53
CA VAL A 81 -11.84 7.64 12.48
C VAL A 81 -11.45 7.87 13.94
N LYS A 82 -10.18 7.68 14.30
CA LYS A 82 -9.63 7.81 15.65
C LYS A 82 -8.36 8.69 15.66
N ASN A 83 -8.37 9.74 14.84
CA ASN A 83 -7.25 10.64 14.64
C ASN A 83 -6.80 11.33 15.95
N SER A 84 -5.49 11.31 16.21
CA SER A 84 -4.83 11.95 17.35
C SER A 84 -3.41 12.37 16.97
N GLN A 85 -2.77 13.25 17.76
CA GLN A 85 -1.39 13.67 17.48
C GLN A 85 -0.43 12.46 17.52
N ASP A 86 -0.51 11.63 18.55
CA ASP A 86 0.33 10.43 18.70
C ASP A 86 0.19 9.47 17.50
N LEU A 87 -1.03 9.35 16.93
CA LEU A 87 -1.25 8.53 15.75
C LEU A 87 -0.66 9.17 14.48
N ARG A 88 -0.74 10.49 14.32
CA ARG A 88 -0.11 11.21 13.20
C ARG A 88 1.41 11.07 13.24
N ASP A 89 2.01 11.18 14.42
CA ASP A 89 3.46 11.09 14.63
C ASP A 89 4.04 9.73 14.19
N VAL A 90 3.26 8.65 14.27
CA VAL A 90 3.66 7.34 13.73
C VAL A 90 3.20 7.14 12.29
N TYR A 91 2.07 7.70 11.88
CA TYR A 91 1.50 7.50 10.54
C TYR A 91 2.33 8.17 9.45
N ASP A 92 2.72 9.44 9.65
CA ASP A 92 3.36 10.24 8.60
C ASP A 92 4.69 9.64 8.10
N PRO A 93 5.63 9.19 8.96
CA PRO A 93 6.84 8.52 8.50
C PRO A 93 6.55 7.20 7.79
N LEU A 94 5.55 6.45 8.25
CA LEU A 94 5.19 5.16 7.67
C LEU A 94 4.48 5.30 6.33
N LEU A 95 3.72 6.38 6.12
CA LEU A 95 3.14 6.69 4.80
C LEU A 95 4.25 6.86 3.76
N ALA A 96 5.35 7.54 4.11
CA ALA A 96 6.49 7.69 3.20
C ALA A 96 7.14 6.34 2.88
N ASP A 97 7.29 5.45 3.86
CA ASP A 97 7.80 4.09 3.64
C ASP A 97 6.87 3.28 2.71
N ILE A 98 5.55 3.36 2.95
CA ILE A 98 4.53 2.69 2.12
C ILE A 98 4.56 3.20 0.68
N VAL A 99 4.58 4.52 0.47
CA VAL A 99 4.63 5.10 -0.88
C VAL A 99 5.92 4.73 -1.60
N THR A 100 7.05 4.66 -0.90
CA THR A 100 8.32 4.20 -1.47
C THR A 100 8.20 2.77 -1.96
N PHE A 101 7.66 1.87 -1.13
CA PHE A 101 7.46 0.47 -1.51
C PHE A 101 6.45 0.31 -2.66
N SER A 102 5.33 1.04 -2.62
CA SER A 102 4.33 1.05 -3.70
C SER A 102 4.89 1.53 -5.04
N ASN A 103 5.73 2.57 -5.04
CA ASN A 103 6.42 3.01 -6.25
C ASN A 103 7.40 1.93 -6.74
N ARG A 104 8.14 1.28 -5.83
CA ARG A 104 9.09 0.21 -6.19
C ARG A 104 8.41 -0.98 -6.86
N ILE A 105 7.28 -1.46 -6.32
CA ILE A 105 6.56 -2.59 -6.93
C ILE A 105 5.93 -2.18 -8.26
N GLY A 106 5.29 -1.01 -8.33
CA GLY A 106 4.66 -0.50 -9.56
C GLY A 106 5.65 -0.20 -10.69
N GLN A 107 6.91 0.08 -10.36
CA GLN A 107 7.99 0.34 -11.31
C GLN A 107 8.90 -0.87 -11.54
N SER A 108 8.55 -2.05 -11.02
CA SER A 108 9.34 -3.27 -11.22
C SER A 108 9.25 -3.76 -12.66
N LYS A 109 10.32 -3.54 -13.43
CA LYS A 109 10.43 -4.02 -14.82
C LYS A 109 10.28 -5.55 -14.94
N PRO A 110 10.85 -6.38 -14.05
CA PRO A 110 10.61 -7.83 -14.07
C PRO A 110 9.13 -8.19 -13.96
N LEU A 111 8.38 -7.58 -13.04
CA LEU A 111 6.94 -7.85 -12.91
C LEU A 111 6.15 -7.35 -14.12
N TYR A 112 6.49 -6.16 -14.64
CA TYR A 112 5.87 -5.64 -15.86
C TYR A 112 6.08 -6.58 -17.05
N ASN A 113 7.30 -7.09 -17.22
CA ASN A 113 7.61 -8.06 -18.27
C ASN A 113 6.88 -9.40 -18.04
N ALA A 114 6.67 -9.82 -16.79
CA ALA A 114 5.88 -11.01 -16.48
C ALA A 114 4.41 -10.83 -16.89
N TYR A 115 3.80 -9.68 -16.60
CA TYR A 115 2.47 -9.34 -17.10
C TYR A 115 2.40 -9.39 -18.64
N LEU A 116 3.37 -8.80 -19.33
CA LEU A 116 3.45 -8.85 -20.80
C LEU A 116 3.64 -10.28 -21.32
N ALA A 117 4.41 -11.11 -20.64
CA ALA A 117 4.62 -12.50 -20.99
C ALA A 117 3.32 -13.32 -20.87
N LEU A 118 2.54 -13.11 -19.79
CA LEU A 118 1.24 -13.75 -19.64
C LEU A 118 0.24 -13.25 -20.69
N ARG A 119 0.25 -11.95 -21.00
CA ARG A 119 -0.65 -11.32 -21.99
C ARG A 119 -0.39 -11.79 -23.42
N ASN A 120 0.86 -12.05 -23.76
CA ASN A 120 1.29 -12.49 -25.10
C ASN A 120 1.55 -14.01 -25.16
N GLY A 121 1.34 -14.71 -24.05
CA GLY A 121 1.61 -16.13 -23.90
C GLY A 121 0.53 -17.03 -24.53
N PRO A 122 0.84 -18.32 -24.71
CA PRO A 122 -0.07 -19.27 -25.35
C PRO A 122 -1.36 -19.51 -24.55
N GLU A 123 -1.33 -19.29 -23.23
CA GLU A 123 -2.50 -19.49 -22.36
C GLU A 123 -3.50 -18.31 -22.40
N TRP A 124 -3.16 -17.20 -23.06
CA TRP A 124 -4.00 -16.00 -23.07
C TRP A 124 -5.42 -16.29 -23.57
N GLU A 125 -5.56 -17.04 -24.66
CA GLU A 125 -6.86 -17.34 -25.27
C GLU A 125 -7.77 -18.20 -24.37
N VAL A 126 -7.19 -18.99 -23.46
CA VAL A 126 -7.93 -19.88 -22.56
C VAL A 126 -8.21 -19.27 -21.19
N TYR A 127 -7.62 -18.12 -20.87
CA TYR A 127 -7.98 -17.38 -19.66
C TYR A 127 -9.41 -16.86 -19.72
N ASP A 128 -10.10 -16.92 -18.58
CA ASP A 128 -11.38 -16.27 -18.42
C ASP A 128 -11.24 -14.73 -18.44
N GLU A 129 -12.37 -14.04 -18.59
CA GLU A 129 -12.40 -12.58 -18.68
C GLU A 129 -11.84 -11.89 -17.43
N ALA A 130 -11.98 -12.51 -16.24
CA ALA A 130 -11.46 -11.94 -15.00
C ALA A 130 -9.93 -11.93 -15.00
N ARG A 131 -9.30 -13.06 -15.34
CA ARG A 131 -7.84 -13.18 -15.46
C ARG A 131 -7.28 -12.24 -16.51
N LYS A 132 -7.93 -12.16 -17.68
CA LYS A 132 -7.56 -11.22 -18.74
C LYS A 132 -7.59 -9.78 -18.24
N ARG A 133 -8.66 -9.39 -17.55
CA ARG A 133 -8.82 -8.04 -17.01
C ARG A 133 -7.79 -7.70 -15.94
N ILE A 134 -7.43 -8.65 -15.07
CA ILE A 134 -6.40 -8.48 -14.05
C ILE A 134 -5.05 -8.21 -14.71
N ILE A 135 -4.65 -9.02 -15.69
CA ILE A 135 -3.38 -8.83 -16.41
C ILE A 135 -3.34 -7.49 -17.12
N GLU A 136 -4.39 -7.12 -17.86
CA GLU A 136 -4.44 -5.85 -18.58
C GLU A 136 -4.44 -4.63 -17.64
N SER A 137 -5.08 -4.75 -16.47
CA SER A 137 -5.05 -3.71 -15.45
C SER A 137 -3.65 -3.58 -14.85
N GLY A 138 -2.98 -4.69 -14.54
CA GLY A 138 -1.60 -4.68 -14.03
C GLY A 138 -0.60 -4.04 -15.01
N ILE A 139 -0.71 -4.32 -16.31
CA ILE A 139 0.09 -3.65 -17.36
C ILE A 139 -0.13 -2.14 -17.32
N LYS A 140 -1.40 -1.71 -17.37
CA LYS A 140 -1.76 -0.30 -17.38
C LYS A 140 -1.32 0.42 -16.11
N GLU A 141 -1.45 -0.22 -14.96
CA GLU A 141 -1.02 0.34 -13.68
C GLU A 141 0.50 0.52 -13.64
N ALA A 142 1.28 -0.45 -14.13
CA ALA A 142 2.74 -0.29 -14.21
C ALA A 142 3.15 0.88 -15.11
N GLU A 143 2.48 1.05 -16.27
CA GLU A 143 2.69 2.20 -17.16
C GLU A 143 2.38 3.53 -16.46
N LEU A 144 1.25 3.61 -15.75
CA LEU A 144 0.84 4.80 -14.98
C LEU A 144 1.72 5.06 -13.75
N ASN A 145 2.34 4.01 -13.20
CA ASN A 145 3.36 4.09 -12.15
C ASN A 145 4.74 4.49 -12.68
N GLY A 146 4.88 4.68 -14.00
CA GLY A 146 6.10 5.16 -14.60
C GLY A 146 7.17 4.07 -14.78
N VAL A 147 6.80 2.80 -14.95
CA VAL A 147 7.76 1.70 -15.20
C VAL A 147 8.70 1.96 -16.40
N ALA A 148 8.24 2.73 -17.38
CA ALA A 148 9.01 3.12 -18.56
C ALA A 148 9.91 4.35 -18.36
N LEU A 149 9.82 5.02 -17.19
CA LEU A 149 10.66 6.18 -16.88
C LEU A 149 12.07 5.71 -16.46
N GLU A 150 13.07 6.39 -16.98
CA GLU A 150 14.48 6.17 -16.64
C GLU A 150 15.07 7.34 -15.87
N ASP A 151 16.14 7.05 -15.14
CA ASP A 151 17.04 8.02 -14.48
C ASP A 151 16.29 9.16 -13.77
N ASP A 152 16.56 10.41 -14.17
CA ASP A 152 16.03 11.62 -13.56
C ASP A 152 14.50 11.69 -13.62
N ALA A 153 13.88 11.15 -14.68
CA ALA A 153 12.42 11.17 -14.81
C ALA A 153 11.76 10.25 -13.79
N ARG A 154 12.36 9.08 -13.53
CA ARG A 154 11.88 8.16 -12.47
C ARG A 154 12.09 8.75 -11.08
N ALA A 155 13.25 9.36 -10.83
CA ALA A 155 13.50 10.05 -9.57
C ALA A 155 12.48 11.16 -9.32
N ARG A 156 12.17 11.96 -10.35
CA ARG A 156 11.17 13.03 -10.27
C ARG A 156 9.75 12.49 -10.04
N TYR A 157 9.37 11.40 -10.70
CA TYR A 157 8.08 10.74 -10.43
C TYR A 157 7.95 10.36 -8.96
N ASN A 158 8.98 9.73 -8.40
CA ASN A 158 8.97 9.26 -7.01
C ASN A 158 8.89 10.43 -6.02
N GLU A 159 9.58 11.54 -6.29
CA GLU A 159 9.46 12.76 -5.50
C GLU A 159 8.03 13.34 -5.54
N ILE A 160 7.42 13.39 -6.72
CA ILE A 160 6.04 13.87 -6.90
C ILE A 160 5.05 12.97 -6.15
N SER A 161 5.17 11.66 -6.32
CA SER A 161 4.32 10.65 -5.66
C SER A 161 4.38 10.81 -4.14
N GLN A 162 5.59 10.95 -3.58
CA GLN A 162 5.78 11.21 -2.15
C GLN A 162 5.15 12.52 -1.70
N ARG A 163 5.43 13.60 -2.42
CA ARG A 163 4.92 14.93 -2.08
C ARG A 163 3.40 15.00 -2.15
N GLN A 164 2.79 14.29 -3.10
CA GLN A 164 1.34 14.21 -3.24
C GLN A 164 0.71 13.52 -2.02
N ALA A 165 1.27 12.40 -1.57
CA ALA A 165 0.78 11.68 -0.39
C ALA A 165 0.92 12.51 0.89
N GLU A 166 2.06 13.19 1.07
CA GLU A 166 2.30 14.11 2.19
C GLU A 166 1.27 15.25 2.21
N ILE A 167 1.09 15.94 1.07
CA ILE A 167 0.17 17.08 0.98
C ILE A 167 -1.28 16.63 1.20
N ALA A 168 -1.69 15.48 0.65
CA ALA A 168 -3.04 14.96 0.85
C ALA A 168 -3.34 14.67 2.33
N THR A 169 -2.39 14.05 3.03
CA THR A 169 -2.51 13.77 4.47
C THR A 169 -2.54 15.06 5.29
N LYS A 170 -1.63 16.00 4.98
CA LYS A 170 -1.61 17.31 5.62
C LYS A 170 -2.91 18.10 5.42
N TYR A 171 -3.46 18.07 4.21
CA TYR A 171 -4.74 18.72 3.91
C TYR A 171 -5.86 18.11 4.77
N SER A 172 -5.95 16.78 4.83
CA SER A 172 -6.95 16.10 5.65
C SER A 172 -6.85 16.45 7.13
N ASN A 173 -5.63 16.47 7.68
CA ASN A 173 -5.37 16.86 9.07
C ASN A 173 -5.75 18.32 9.33
N ASN A 174 -5.41 19.25 8.43
CA ASN A 174 -5.76 20.66 8.55
C ASN A 174 -7.29 20.88 8.55
N VAL A 175 -8.03 20.21 7.67
CA VAL A 175 -9.50 20.30 7.61
C VAL A 175 -10.12 19.80 8.92
N LEU A 176 -9.60 18.69 9.46
CA LEU A 176 -10.07 18.14 10.72
C LEU A 176 -9.80 19.10 11.89
N ASP A 177 -8.62 19.70 11.92
CA ASP A 177 -8.21 20.60 13.00
C ASP A 177 -9.00 21.92 12.97
N ASP A 178 -9.21 22.50 11.79
CA ASP A 178 -10.02 23.71 11.61
C ASP A 178 -11.47 23.49 12.05
N THR A 179 -12.05 22.36 11.62
CA THR A 179 -13.42 21.97 12.00
C THR A 179 -13.55 21.75 13.51
N LYS A 180 -12.54 21.16 14.17
CA LYS A 180 -12.52 20.94 15.63
C LYS A 180 -12.29 22.21 16.44
N ALA A 181 -11.57 23.19 15.88
CA ALA A 181 -11.20 24.42 16.56
C ALA A 181 -12.39 25.36 16.75
N PHE A 182 -13.32 25.38 15.80
CA PHE A 182 -14.50 26.25 15.89
C PHE A 182 -15.38 25.89 17.09
N ARG A 183 -15.70 26.90 17.90
CA ARG A 183 -16.65 26.79 19.01
C ARG A 183 -17.55 28.01 18.98
N PHE A 184 -18.85 27.77 18.87
CA PHE A 184 -19.86 28.82 19.02
C PHE A 184 -20.55 28.64 20.37
N LYS A 185 -20.39 29.64 21.24
CA LYS A 185 -21.04 29.65 22.55
C LYS A 185 -22.35 30.42 22.41
N LEU A 186 -23.45 29.76 22.77
CA LEU A 186 -24.76 30.39 22.94
C LEU A 186 -24.91 30.77 24.41
N ASP A 187 -25.24 32.04 24.69
CA ASP A 187 -25.41 32.55 26.05
C ASP A 187 -26.89 32.56 26.49
N SER A 188 -27.83 32.48 25.53
CA SER A 188 -29.27 32.36 25.76
C SER A 188 -29.95 31.45 24.72
N ALA A 189 -31.22 31.11 24.97
CA ALA A 189 -32.00 30.26 24.05
C ALA A 189 -32.53 31.02 22.81
N ASP A 190 -32.44 32.35 22.82
CA ASP A 190 -32.89 33.23 21.73
C ASP A 190 -31.74 33.67 20.80
N ASP A 191 -30.49 33.26 21.10
CA ASP A 191 -29.28 33.44 20.27
C ASP A 191 -29.14 32.34 19.19
#